data_AF-X1EBG9-F1
#
_entry.id   AF-X1EBG9-F1
#
_cell.length_a   1.000
_cell.length_b   1.000
_cell.length_c   1.000
_cell.angle_alpha   90.00
_cell.angle_beta   90.00
_cell.angle_gamma   90.00
#
_symmetry.space_group_name_H-M   'P 1'
#
loop_
_entity.id
_entity.type
_entity.pdbx_description
1 polymer ?
#
loop_
_entity_poly.entity_id
_entity_poly.type
_entity_poly.pdbx_seq_one_letter_code
_entity_poly.pdbx_strand_id
1 'polypeptide(L)' 'MLKILLSTASLYPYSHKEVFSIAKDVGFDGLELVIDN' A
#
# COMPACT_ATOMS: atom_id res chain seq x y z
N MET A 1 -16.54 -10.61 5.24
CA MET A 1 -15.88 -9.33 5.59
C MET A 1 -15.07 -8.90 4.38
N LEU A 2 -15.34 -7.71 3.84
CA LEU A 2 -14.63 -7.18 2.68
C LEU A 2 -13.24 -6.71 3.13
N LYS A 3 -12.18 -7.05 2.38
CA LYS A 3 -10.83 -6.52 2.62
C LYS A 3 -10.56 -5.36 1.66
N ILE A 4 -10.01 -4.27 2.18
CA ILE A 4 -9.62 -3.09 1.40
C ILE A 4 -8.10 -3.00 1.45
N LEU A 5 -7.47 -3.11 0.27
CA LEU A 5 -6.02 -3.07 0.12
C LEU A 5 -5.58 -1.75 -0.52
N LEU A 6 -4.41 -1.26 -0.13
CA LEU A 6 -3.78 -0.10 -0.77
C LEU A 6 -2.81 -0.57 -1.85
N SER A 7 -3.03 -0.12 -3.09
CA SER A 7 -2.13 -0.40 -4.21
C SER A 7 -0.91 0.50 -4.18
N THR A 8 0.28 -0.09 -4.12
CA THR A 8 1.56 0.64 -4.18
C THR A 8 1.74 1.42 -5.48
N ALA A 9 1.07 1.02 -6.57
CA ALA A 9 1.04 1.77 -7.83
C ALA A 9 0.53 3.21 -7.66
N SER A 10 -0.44 3.39 -6.76
CA SER A 10 -1.08 4.70 -6.51
C SER A 10 -0.17 5.67 -5.75
N LEU A 11 0.92 5.16 -5.18
CA LEU A 11 1.90 5.90 -4.38
C LEU A 11 3.32 5.64 -4.87
N TYR A 12 3.50 5.44 -6.18
CA TYR A 12 4.80 5.17 -6.81
C TYR A 12 5.93 6.17 -6.47
N PRO A 13 5.68 7.45 -6.11
CA PRO A 13 6.77 8.34 -5.67
C PRO A 13 7.33 8.02 -4.28
N TYR A 14 6.61 7.24 -3.48
CA TYR A 14 6.97 6.92 -2.10
C TYR A 14 7.73 5.60 -2.02
N SER A 15 8.66 5.50 -1.08
CA SER A 15 9.29 4.22 -0.77
C SER A 15 8.28 3.23 -0.19
N HIS A 16 8.51 1.93 -0.35
CA HIS A 16 7.68 0.90 0.27
C HIS A 16 7.46 1.12 1.77
N LYS A 17 8.50 1.56 2.50
CA LYS A 17 8.41 1.84 3.93
C LYS A 17 7.39 2.95 4.24
N GLU A 18 7.38 4.02 3.45
CA GLU A 18 6.40 5.10 3.60
C GLU A 18 4.99 4.63 3.27
N VAL A 19 4.81 3.88 2.18
CA VAL A 19 3.51 3.31 1.81
C VAL A 19 2.98 2.37 2.89
N PHE A 20 3.85 1.59 3.53
CA PHE A 20 3.48 0.70 4.62
C PHE A 20 3.02 1.48 5.86
N SER A 21 3.68 2.60 6.17
CA SER A 21 3.25 3.50 7.24
C SER A 21 1.88 4.10 6.93
N ILE A 22 1.68 4.62 5.72
CA ILE A 22 0.39 5.19 5.27
C ILE A 22 -0.73 4.16 5.38
N ALA A 23 -0.51 2.93 4.90
CA ALA A 23 -1.51 1.87 4.95
C ALA A 23 -1.94 1.55 6.40
N LYS A 24 -0.97 1.50 7.31
CA LYS A 24 -1.20 1.27 8.73
C LYS A 24 -1.96 2.42 9.38
N ASP A 25 -1.55 3.66 9.11
CA ASP A 25 -2.11 4.86 9.75
C ASP A 25 -3.56 5.12 9.29
N VAL A 26 -3.88 4.80 8.03
CA VAL A 26 -5.25 4.91 7.48
C VAL A 26 -6.13 3.71 7.85
N GLY A 27 -5.55 2.55 8.14
CA GLY A 27 -6.28 1.34 8.52
C GLY A 27 -6.67 0.43 7.35
N PHE A 28 -5.84 0.35 6.32
CA PHE A 28 -6.00 -0.64 5.25
C PHE A 28 -5.71 -2.05 5.77
N ASP A 29 -6.37 -3.05 5.20
CA ASP A 29 -6.20 -4.47 5.57
C ASP A 29 -4.91 -5.07 5.03
N GLY A 30 -4.25 -4.39 4.08
CA GLY A 30 -3.01 -4.84 3.49
C GLY A 30 -2.64 -4.03 2.24
N LEU A 31 -1.70 -4.59 1.47
CA LEU A 31 -1.11 -3.93 0.32
C LEU A 31 -1.18 -4.81 -0.92
N GLU A 32 -1.39 -4.17 -2.06
CA GLU A 32 -1.10 -4.73 -3.37
C GLU A 32 0.25 -4.18 -3.85
N LEU A 33 1.25 -5.07 -3.89
CA LEU A 33 2.61 -4.72 -4.28
C LEU A 33 2.75 -4.79 -5.81
N VAL A 34 3.19 -3.69 -6.42
CA VAL A 34 3.62 -3.66 -7.81
C VAL A 34 5.11 -3.94 -7.84
N ILE A 35 5.50 -4.98 -8.57
CA ILE A 35 6.89 -5.36 -8.79
C ILE A 35 7.16 -5.11 -10.27
N ASP A 36 7.98 -4.10 -10.58
CA ASP A 36 8.50 -3.91 -11.93
C ASP A 36 9.65 -4.89 -12.17
N ASN A 37 9.65 -5.52 -13.36
CA ASN A 37 10.68 -6.48 -13.79
C ASN A 37 11.98 -5.80 -14.25
#